data_AF-A0A3D3KLV2-F1
#
_entry.id   AF-A0A3D3KLV2-F1
#
_cell.length_a   1.000
_cell.length_b   1.000
_cell.length_c   1.000
_cell.angle_alpha   90.00
_cell.angle_beta   90.00
_cell.angle_gamma   90.00
#
_symmetry.space_group_name_H-M   'P 1'
#
loop_
_entity.id
_entity.type
_entity.pdbx_description
1 polymer ?
#
loop_
_entity_poly.entity_id
_entity_poly.type
_entity_poly.pdbx_seq_one_letter_code
_entity_poly.pdbx_strand_id
1 'polypeptide(L)' 'MPRARNGVAKRLRRKRLLKQAEGFWGNRKSRFRKAKETLLKAGVYAYRDRKTRKRQFRYLWIVRLNAA' A
#
# COMPACT_ATOMS: atom_id res chain seq x y z
N MET A 1 41.11 -10.70 -2.23
CA MET A 1 39.93 -9.85 -2.58
C MET A 1 39.27 -9.33 -1.31
N PRO A 2 38.91 -8.03 -1.19
CA PRO A 2 38.21 -7.51 -0.03
C PRO A 2 36.74 -7.96 0.01
N ARG A 3 36.20 -8.25 1.21
CA ARG A 3 34.81 -8.69 1.41
C ARG A 3 33.84 -7.51 1.40
N ALA A 4 32.94 -7.45 0.42
CA ALA A 4 31.88 -6.44 0.39
C ALA A 4 30.86 -6.62 1.53
N ARG A 5 30.57 -5.53 2.27
CA ARG A 5 29.56 -5.49 3.35
C ARG A 5 28.41 -4.56 2.95
N ASN A 6 27.16 -4.90 3.29
CA ASN A 6 25.95 -4.24 2.77
C ASN A 6 24.99 -3.68 3.85
N GLY A 7 25.50 -3.35 5.04
CA GLY A 7 24.68 -2.91 6.18
C GLY A 7 23.84 -1.66 5.91
N VAL A 8 24.44 -0.64 5.28
CA VAL A 8 23.76 0.65 4.99
C VAL A 8 22.63 0.47 3.98
N ALA A 9 22.86 -0.26 2.88
CA ALA A 9 21.87 -0.53 1.86
C ALA A 9 20.63 -1.26 2.42
N LYS A 10 20.85 -2.26 3.29
CA LYS A 10 19.77 -2.99 3.97
C LYS A 10 18.93 -2.06 4.85
N ARG A 11 19.56 -1.15 5.59
CA ARG A 11 18.88 -0.17 6.44
C ARG A 11 18.04 0.82 5.62
N LEU A 12 18.58 1.34 4.52
CA LEU A 12 17.88 2.26 3.62
C LEU A 12 16.64 1.61 3.00
N ARG A 13 16.75 0.36 2.52
CA ARG A 13 15.61 -0.39 1.98
C ARG A 13 14.50 -0.56 3.01
N ARG A 14 14.85 -0.87 4.26
CA ARG A 14 13.86 -1.00 5.35
C ARG A 14 13.16 0.34 5.64
N LYS A 15 13.92 1.43 5.73
CA LYS A 15 13.35 2.77 5.97
C LYS A 15 12.37 3.19 4.86
N ARG A 16 12.72 2.97 3.58
CA ARG A 16 11.82 3.27 2.44
C ARG A 16 10.48 2.52 2.55
N LEU A 17 10.52 1.25 2.91
CA LEU A 17 9.34 0.39 3.01
C LEU A 17 8.49 0.75 4.24
N LEU A 18 9.11 1.07 5.37
CA LEU A 18 8.40 1.54 6.56
C LEU A 18 7.74 2.90 6.35
N LYS A 19 8.39 3.81 5.60
CA LYS A 19 7.80 5.10 5.21
C LYS A 19 6.51 4.92 4.38
N GLN A 20 6.49 3.97 3.46
CA GLN A 20 5.28 3.62 2.72
C GLN A 20 4.18 2.99 3.59
N ALA A 21 4.56 2.38 4.72
CA ALA A 21 3.66 1.73 5.65
C ALA A 21 3.19 2.65 6.79
N GLU A 22 3.46 3.95 6.70
CA GLU A 22 2.95 4.94 7.64
C GLU A 22 1.41 4.95 7.63
N GLY A 23 0.80 5.24 8.79
CA GLY A 23 -0.65 5.21 8.96
C GLY A 23 -1.27 3.83 9.17
N PHE A 24 -0.56 2.72 8.90
CA PHE A 24 -1.10 1.39 9.24
C PHE A 24 -1.16 1.16 10.76
N TRP A 25 -2.19 0.43 11.20
CA TRP A 25 -2.45 0.19 12.61
C TRP A 25 -1.43 -0.76 13.26
N GLY A 26 -1.09 -0.48 14.52
CA GLY A 26 -0.25 -1.33 15.37
C GLY A 26 1.12 -1.67 14.76
N ASN A 27 1.49 -2.95 14.80
CA ASN A 27 2.80 -3.43 14.35
C ASN A 27 3.02 -3.36 12.82
N ARG A 28 1.99 -3.03 12.04
CA ARG A 28 2.08 -2.98 10.56
C ARG A 28 2.84 -1.75 10.05
N LYS A 29 2.94 -0.68 10.85
CA LYS A 29 3.78 0.50 10.54
C LYS A 29 5.22 0.41 11.04
N SER A 30 5.51 -0.46 12.02
CA SER A 30 6.81 -0.50 12.71
C SER A 30 7.66 -1.74 12.39
N ARG A 31 7.05 -2.92 12.26
CA ARG A 31 7.78 -4.17 11.99
C ARG A 31 7.92 -4.42 10.49
N PHE A 32 9.16 -4.45 9.99
CA PHE A 32 9.45 -4.59 8.54
C PHE A 32 8.74 -5.77 7.85
N ARG A 33 8.70 -6.96 8.48
CA ARG A 33 8.04 -8.14 7.88
C ARG A 33 6.54 -7.91 7.72
N LYS A 34 5.88 -7.40 8.78
CA LYS A 34 4.44 -7.09 8.76
C LYS A 34 4.09 -5.91 7.85
N ALA A 35 4.94 -4.89 7.81
CA ALA A 35 4.81 -3.79 6.86
C ALA A 35 4.84 -4.30 5.41
N LYS A 36 5.79 -5.17 5.08
CA LYS A 36 5.90 -5.77 3.74
C LYS A 36 4.66 -6.59 3.37
N GLU A 37 4.20 -7.48 4.25
CA GLU A 37 2.96 -8.25 4.04
C GLU A 37 1.75 -7.33 3.79
N THR A 38 1.64 -6.27 4.59
CA THR A 38 0.53 -5.31 4.48
C THR A 38 0.58 -4.52 3.18
N LEU A 39 1.75 -4.03 2.76
CA LEU A 39 1.91 -3.30 1.51
C LEU A 39 1.60 -4.14 0.28
N LEU A 40 1.98 -5.42 0.28
CA LEU A 40 1.64 -6.32 -0.83
C LEU A 40 0.13 -6.48 -0.97
N LYS A 41 -0.57 -6.70 0.15
CA LYS A 41 -2.04 -6.80 0.17
C LYS A 41 -2.70 -5.48 -0.24
N ALA A 42 -2.19 -4.35 0.24
CA ALA A 42 -2.66 -3.02 -0.14
C ALA A 42 -2.49 -2.74 -1.64
N GLY A 43 -1.38 -3.19 -2.25
CA GLY A 43 -1.15 -3.04 -3.68
C GLY A 43 -2.17 -3.78 -4.56
N VAL A 44 -2.55 -5.00 -4.16
CA VAL A 44 -3.60 -5.78 -4.84
C VAL A 44 -4.94 -5.06 -4.75
N TYR A 45 -5.30 -4.57 -3.56
CA TYR A 45 -6.53 -3.80 -3.38
C TYR A 45 -6.54 -2.49 -4.16
N ALA A 46 -5.43 -1.74 -4.17
CA ALA A 46 -5.32 -0.51 -4.94
C ALA A 46 -5.54 -0.75 -6.45
N TYR A 47 -5.03 -1.85 -7.02
CA TYR A 47 -5.30 -2.20 -8.41
C TYR A 47 -6.78 -2.52 -8.67
N ARG A 48 -7.37 -3.36 -7.81
CA ARG A 48 -8.80 -3.72 -7.90
C ARG A 48 -9.69 -2.49 -7.78
N ASP A 49 -9.45 -1.68 -6.76
CA ASP A 49 -10.33 -0.57 -6.40
C ASP A 49 -10.25 0.58 -7.41
N ARG A 50 -9.13 0.76 -8.13
CA ARG A 50 -9.08 1.66 -9.29
C ARG A 50 -10.10 1.29 -10.37
N LYS A 51 -10.38 0.00 -10.58
CA LYS A 51 -11.41 -0.47 -11.52
C LYS A 51 -12.80 -0.34 -10.90
N THR A 52 -12.96 -0.70 -9.63
CA THR A 52 -14.24 -0.61 -8.91
C THR A 52 -14.74 0.82 -8.80
N ARG A 53 -13.84 1.79 -8.54
CA ARG A 53 -14.18 3.22 -8.42
C ARG A 53 -14.91 3.76 -9.65
N LYS A 54 -14.53 3.34 -10.86
CA LYS A 54 -15.23 3.72 -12.09
C LYS A 54 -16.69 3.24 -12.10
N ARG A 55 -16.94 2.05 -11.59
CA ARG A 55 -18.30 1.47 -11.46
C ARG A 55 -19.09 2.15 -10.36
N GLN A 56 -18.46 2.46 -9.22
CA GLN A 56 -19.09 3.16 -8.10
C GLN A 56 -19.58 4.56 -8.50
N PHE A 57 -18.78 5.33 -9.24
CA PHE A 57 -19.22 6.63 -9.73
C PHE A 57 -20.37 6.52 -10.73
N ARG A 58 -20.32 5.56 -11.66
CA ARG A 58 -21.43 5.29 -12.58
C ARG A 58 -22.71 4.95 -11.82
N TYR A 59 -22.62 4.07 -10.82
CA TYR A 59 -23.78 3.71 -10.00
C TYR A 59 -24.34 4.92 -9.27
N LEU A 60 -23.49 5.74 -8.64
CA LEU A 60 -23.90 6.97 -7.98
C LEU A 60 -24.59 7.94 -8.93
N TRP A 61 -24.12 8.08 -10.17
CA TRP A 61 -24.77 8.92 -11.18
C TRP A 61 -26.15 8.41 -11.57
N ILE A 62 -26.31 7.09 -11.74
CA ILE A 62 -27.62 6.49 -12.01
C ILE A 62 -28.59 6.75 -10.86
N VAL A 63 -28.15 6.58 -9.61
CA VAL A 63 -28.99 6.85 -8.43
C VAL A 63 -29.40 8.32 -8.36
N ARG A 64 -28.46 9.25 -8.59
CA ARG A 64 -28.76 10.69 -8.59
C ARG A 64 -29.71 11.10 -9.70
N LEU A 65 -29.57 10.49 -10.88
CA LEU A 65 -30.44 10.75 -12.03
C LEU A 65 -31.85 10.20 -11.79
N ASN A 66 -31.98 9.01 -11.20
CA ASN A 66 -33.28 8.40 -10.90
C ASN A 66 -34.01 9.07 -9.72
N ALA A 67 -33.29 9.79 -8.85
CA ALA A 67 -33.86 10.50 -7.71
C ALA A 67 -34.32 11.92 -8.04
N ALA A 68 -33.95 12.44 -9.21
CA ALA A 68 -34.44 13.69 -9.78
C ALA A 68 -35.66 13.43 -10.66
#